data_AF-A0A9X9L7V8-F1
#
_entry.id   AF-A0A9X9L7V8-F1
#
_cell.length_a   1.000
_cell.length_b   1.000
_cell.length_c   1.000
_cell.angle_alpha   90.00
_cell.angle_beta   90.00
_cell.angle_gamma   90.00
#
_symmetry.space_group_name_H-M   'P 1'
#
loop_
_entity.id
_entity.type
_entity.pdbx_description
1 polymer ?
#
loop_
_entity_poly.entity_id
_entity_poly.type
_entity_poly.pdbx_seq_one_letter_code
_entity_poly.pdbx_strand_id
1 'polypeptide(L)' 'MSEVFLAQPLHHFVHGFILFGTQLQLWVFDRSGPYCESIIDIGKSPKKLVHVLAAYMMMSDKEHGIDSNI' A
#
# COMPACT_ATOMS: atom_id res chain seq x y z
N MET A 1 2.38 3.48 -13.30
CA MET A 1 2.29 4.07 -11.94
C MET A 1 1.86 5.53 -12.01
N SER A 2 2.53 6.40 -12.78
CA SER A 2 2.04 7.78 -13.01
C SER A 2 0.62 7.84 -13.60
N GLU A 3 0.26 6.86 -14.45
CA GLU A 3 -1.07 6.74 -15.04
C GLU A 3 -2.21 6.65 -14.01
N VAL A 4 -1.97 6.05 -12.85
CA VAL A 4 -2.98 5.95 -11.78
C VAL A 4 -3.32 7.35 -11.26
N PHE A 5 -2.32 8.21 -11.08
CA PHE A 5 -2.53 9.60 -10.65
C PHE A 5 -3.13 10.49 -11.74
N LEU A 6 -2.96 10.12 -13.02
CA LEU A 6 -3.64 10.80 -14.13
C LEU A 6 -5.13 10.41 -14.17
N ALA A 7 -5.44 9.14 -13.94
CA ALA A 7 -6.82 8.63 -13.94
C ALA A 7 -7.58 9.01 -12.66
N GLN A 8 -6.88 9.12 -11.54
CA GLN A 8 -7.43 9.45 -10.23
C GLN A 8 -6.62 10.57 -9.56
N PRO A 9 -6.85 11.85 -9.95
CA PRO A 9 -6.04 12.97 -9.51
C PRO A 9 -6.09 13.25 -8.00
N LEU A 10 -7.09 12.72 -7.30
CA LEU A 10 -7.27 12.85 -5.85
C LEU A 10 -6.37 11.91 -5.05
N HIS A 11 -5.75 10.93 -5.69
CA HIS A 11 -4.73 10.12 -5.03
C HIS A 11 -3.41 10.89 -4.98
N HIS A 12 -2.93 11.16 -3.77
CA HIS A 12 -1.59 11.66 -3.49
C HIS A 12 -0.55 10.53 -3.53
N PHE A 13 -0.95 9.35 -3.06
CA PHE A 13 -0.15 8.14 -3.10
C PHE A 13 -1.07 6.92 -3.20
N VAL A 14 -0.47 5.78 -3.55
CA VAL A 14 -1.15 4.47 -3.60
C VAL A 14 -0.28 3.43 -2.92
N HIS A 15 -0.93 2.43 -2.33
CA HIS A 15 -0.25 1.31 -1.71
C HIS A 15 -0.22 0.12 -2.66
N GLY A 16 0.86 -0.62 -2.62
CA GLY A 16 1.01 -1.86 -3.36
C GLY A 16 1.72 -2.92 -2.54
N PHE A 17 1.51 -4.17 -2.93
CA PHE A 17 2.09 -5.33 -2.29
C PHE A 17 2.85 -6.13 -3.33
N ILE A 18 4.07 -6.56 -2.98
CA ILE A 18 4.82 -7.53 -3.78
C ILE A 18 5.06 -8.76 -2.92
N LEU A 19 4.57 -9.91 -3.37
CA LEU A 19 4.83 -11.18 -2.71
C LEU A 19 5.93 -11.93 -3.47
N PHE A 20 7.10 -12.07 -2.84
CA PHE A 20 8.23 -12.84 -3.37
C PHE A 20 8.50 -14.04 -2.46
N GLY A 21 7.99 -15.21 -2.85
CA GLY A 21 8.02 -16.41 -2.02
C GLY A 21 7.23 -16.18 -0.72
N THR A 22 7.91 -16.21 0.43
CA THR A 22 7.30 -15.90 1.73
C THR A 22 7.49 -14.46 2.17
N GLN A 23 8.13 -13.60 1.37
CA GLN A 23 8.35 -12.21 1.71
C GLN A 23 7.27 -11.34 1.08
N LEU A 24 6.45 -10.72 1.93
CA LEU A 24 5.51 -9.68 1.54
C LEU A 24 6.19 -8.33 1.71
N GLN A 25 6.39 -7.60 0.62
CA GLN A 25 6.91 -6.24 0.63
C GLN A 25 5.75 -5.26 0.50
N LEU A 26 5.70 -4.29 1.41
CA LEU A 26 4.74 -3.20 1.41
C LEU A 26 5.38 -1.99 0.73
N TRP A 27 4.72 -1.48 -0.29
CA TRP A 27 5.20 -0.36 -1.08
C TRP A 27 4.19 0.76 -1.04
N VAL A 28 4.71 1.97 -0.91
CA VAL A 28 3.96 3.18 -1.18
C VAL A 28 4.55 3.83 -2.40
N PHE A 29 3.69 4.32 -3.25
CA PHE A 29 4.09 5.01 -4.44
C PHE A 29 3.42 6.37 -4.48
N ASP A 30 4.21 7.41 -4.73
CA ASP A 30 3.73 8.77 -4.90
C ASP A 30 4.23 9.34 -6.25
N ARG A 31 4.14 10.66 -6.42
CA ARG A 31 4.63 11.36 -7.63
C ARG A 31 6.16 11.46 -7.69
N SER A 32 6.86 11.19 -6.59
CA SER A 32 8.32 11.19 -6.48
C SER A 32 8.90 9.81 -6.79
N GLY A 33 8.13 8.74 -6.62
CA GLY A 33 8.49 7.38 -6.98
C GLY A 33 8.04 6.33 -5.95
N PRO A 34 8.45 5.06 -6.13
CA PRO A 34 8.21 4.00 -5.15
C PRO A 34 9.14 4.13 -3.95
N TYR A 35 8.62 3.89 -2.75
CA TYR A 35 9.43 3.61 -1.58
C TYR A 35 8.87 2.39 -0.82
N CYS A 36 9.80 1.53 -0.38
CA CYS A 36 9.45 0.33 0.38
C CYS A 36 9.24 0.71 1.83
N GLU A 37 8.06 0.43 2.36
CA GLU A 37 7.71 0.72 3.75
C GLU A 37 8.22 -0.41 4.68
N SER A 38 7.99 -1.67 4.29
CA SER A 38 8.26 -2.82 5.15
C SER A 38 8.39 -4.12 4.38
N ILE A 39 9.14 -5.08 4.94
CA ILE A 39 9.26 -6.45 4.44
C ILE A 39 8.86 -7.42 5.55
N ILE A 40 7.87 -8.26 5.27
CA ILE A 40 7.25 -9.17 6.23
C ILE A 40 7.41 -10.61 5.72
N ASP A 41 8.10 -11.44 6.49
CA ASP A 41 8.15 -12.89 6.23
C ASP A 41 6.86 -13.56 6.73
N ILE A 42 5.94 -13.80 5.80
CA ILE A 42 4.65 -14.44 6.07
C ILE A 42 4.77 -15.96 6.25
N GLY A 43 5.88 -16.57 5.84
CA GLY A 43 6.13 -18.01 6.02
C GLY A 43 6.32 -18.38 7.49
N LYS A 44 6.94 -17.50 8.26
CA LYS A 44 7.09 -17.64 9.72
C LYS A 44 5.82 -17.31 10.50
N SER A 45 4.91 -16.54 9.91
CA SER A 45 3.69 -16.09 10.58
C SER A 45 2.58 -15.76 9.58
N PRO A 46 1.83 -16.76 9.09
CA PRO A 46 0.74 -16.54 8.14
C PRO A 46 -0.33 -15.57 8.67
N LYS A 47 -0.52 -15.54 10.00
CA LYS A 47 -1.40 -14.59 10.68
C LYS A 47 -1.02 -13.12 10.44
N LYS A 48 0.25 -12.82 10.15
CA LYS A 48 0.68 -11.45 9.85
C LYS A 48 0.11 -10.97 8.52
N LEU A 49 -0.04 -11.85 7.52
CA LEU A 49 -0.69 -11.49 6.26
C LEU A 49 -2.13 -11.02 6.50
N VAL A 50 -2.88 -11.77 7.31
CA VAL A 50 -4.27 -11.41 7.67
C VAL A 50 -4.31 -10.07 8.40
N HIS A 51 -3.40 -9.84 9.35
CA HIS A 51 -3.33 -8.55 10.06
C HIS A 51 -3.00 -7.39 9.13
N VAL A 52 -2.06 -7.57 8.19
CA VAL A 52 -1.72 -6.53 7.21
C VAL A 52 -2.96 -6.20 6.37
N LEU A 53 -3.60 -7.21 5.77
CA LEU A 53 -4.80 -6.99 4.96
C LEU A 53 -5.91 -6.32 5.78
N ALA A 54 -6.14 -6.76 7.02
CA ALA A 54 -7.11 -6.14 7.92
C ALA A 54 -6.75 -4.68 8.23
N ALA A 55 -5.48 -4.37 8.51
CA ALA A 55 -5.04 -3.00 8.76
C ALA A 55 -5.30 -2.11 7.54
N TYR A 56 -4.98 -2.59 6.33
CA TYR A 56 -5.25 -1.87 5.09
C TYR A 56 -6.75 -1.69 4.83
N MET A 57 -7.59 -2.68 5.12
CA MET A 57 -9.05 -2.52 5.00
C MET A 57 -9.65 -1.53 6.01
N MET A 58 -8.97 -1.28 7.14
CA MET A 58 -9.41 -0.37 8.18
C MET A 58 -8.84 1.05 8.03
N MET A 59 -7.96 1.29 7.05
CA MET A 59 -7.41 2.61 6.78
C MET A 59 -8.50 3.58 6.32
N SER A 60 -8.39 4.81 6.76
CA SER A 60 -9.20 5.93 6.27
C SER A 60 -8.79 6.33 4.85
N ASP A 61 -9.65 7.07 4.15
CA ASP A 61 -9.35 7.67 2.84
C ASP A 61 -8.02 8.44 2.84
N LYS A 62 -7.78 9.22 3.91
CA LYS A 62 -6.54 9.96 4.09
C LYS A 62 -5.33 9.04 4.20
N GLU A 63 -5.44 7.96 4.95
CA GLU A 63 -4.37 6.95 5.07
C GLU A 63 -4.18 6.20 3.76
N HIS A 64 -5.22 6.04 2.95
CA HIS A 64 -5.12 5.54 1.57
C HIS A 64 -4.58 6.57 0.57
N GLY A 65 -4.34 7.80 1.00
CA GLY A 65 -3.80 8.87 0.18
C GLY A 65 -4.85 9.57 -0.69
N ILE A 66 -6.13 9.41 -0.41
CA ILE A 66 -7.23 10.11 -1.09
C ILE A 66 -7.45 11.46 -0.40
N ASP A 67 -7.49 12.54 -1.19
CA ASP A 67 -7.96 13.83 -0.71
C ASP A 67 -9.50 13.88 -0.70
N SER A 68 -10.07 13.86 0.50
CA SER A 68 -11.52 13.93 0.73
C SER A 68 -12.03 15.36 0.96
N ASN A 69 -11.19 16.40 0.83
CA ASN A 69 -11.59 17.81 1.10
C ASN A 69 -12.18 18.56 -0.10
N ILE A 70 -12.80 17.84 -1.05
CA ILE A 70 -13.46 18.41 -2.24
C ILE A 70 -14.97 18.50 -2.05
#